data_AF-A0A965L9D7-F1
#
_entry.id   AF-A0A965L9D7-F1
#
_cell.length_a   1.000
_cell.length_b   1.000
_cell.length_c   1.000
_cell.angle_alpha   90.00
_cell.angle_beta   90.00
_cell.angle_gamma   90.00
#
_symmetry.space_group_name_H-M   'P 1'
#
loop_
_entity.id
_entity.type
_entity.pdbx_description
1 polymer ?
#
loop_
_entity_poly.entity_id
_entity_poly.type
_entity_poly.pdbx_seq_one_letter_code
_entity_poly.pdbx_strand_id
1 'polypeptide(L)'
;MSIKYRGMTFSGYNKPKSTPGAAKKSAVLAKVGDKVKLVRFGDPSMSIKKDQPSRKASYCARSGGIKGGEGKLSANYWSRKAWGC
;
A
#
# COMPACT_ATOMS: atom_id res chain seq x y z
N MET A 1 -20.50 3.57 -5.10
CA MET A 1 -20.63 2.14 -4.75
C MET A 1 -19.46 1.74 -3.86
N SER A 2 -19.73 1.22 -2.67
CA SER A 2 -18.72 0.68 -1.76
C SER A 2 -18.62 -0.84 -1.94
N ILE A 3 -17.41 -1.40 -1.80
CA ILE A 3 -17.16 -2.83 -1.94
C ILE A 3 -16.94 -3.41 -0.54
N LYS A 4 -17.76 -4.38 -0.15
CA LYS A 4 -17.53 -5.19 1.06
C LYS A 4 -16.69 -6.40 0.69
N TYR A 5 -15.55 -6.57 1.35
CA TYR A 5 -14.65 -7.71 1.16
C TYR A 5 -14.11 -8.19 2.50
N ARG A 6 -14.40 -9.44 2.86
CA ARG A 6 -13.95 -10.09 4.11
C ARG A 6 -14.18 -9.21 5.37
N GLY A 7 -15.39 -8.66 5.50
CA GLY A 7 -15.76 -7.80 6.64
C GLY A 7 -15.22 -6.37 6.59
N MET A 8 -14.46 -5.98 5.56
CA MET A 8 -14.00 -4.60 5.37
C MET A 8 -14.72 -3.92 4.21
N THR A 9 -15.09 -2.67 4.43
CA THR A 9 -15.64 -1.79 3.39
C THR A 9 -14.53 -0.97 2.74
N PHE A 10 -14.49 -1.00 1.41
CA PHE A 10 -13.61 -0.20 0.55
C PHE A 10 -14.45 0.74 -0.33
N SER A 11 -13.90 1.91 -0.65
CA SER A 11 -14.53 2.88 -1.56
C SER A 11 -14.46 2.46 -3.04
N GLY A 12 -13.67 1.43 -3.35
CA GLY A 12 -13.50 0.87 -4.69
C GLY A 12 -12.21 0.04 -4.79
N TYR A 13 -12.00 -0.56 -5.96
CA TYR A 13 -10.73 -1.25 -6.26
C TYR A 13 -9.59 -0.25 -6.40
N ASN A 14 -8.38 -0.67 -6.03
CA ASN A 14 -7.14 0.12 -6.16
C ASN A 14 -7.19 1.47 -5.43
N LYS A 15 -8.08 1.62 -4.45
CA LYS A 15 -8.20 2.79 -3.58
C LYS A 15 -7.75 2.41 -2.16
N PRO A 16 -6.53 2.79 -1.74
CA PRO A 16 -6.05 2.47 -0.41
C PRO A 16 -6.83 3.25 0.66
N LYS A 17 -6.98 2.63 1.82
CA LYS A 17 -7.54 3.22 3.04
C LYS A 17 -6.59 3.02 4.20
N SER A 18 -6.59 3.97 5.13
CA SER A 18 -5.90 3.80 6.41
C SER A 18 -6.60 2.75 7.28
N THR A 19 -5.82 2.04 8.08
CA THR A 19 -6.30 1.04 9.04
C THR A 19 -5.68 1.30 10.42
N PRO A 20 -6.16 2.31 11.16
CA PRO A 20 -5.69 2.59 12.52
C PRO A 20 -5.91 1.38 13.44
N GLY A 21 -4.96 1.11 14.35
CA GLY A 21 -5.04 -0.01 15.30
C GLY A 21 -4.83 -1.40 14.70
N ALA A 22 -4.63 -1.52 13.38
CA ALA A 22 -4.34 -2.80 12.73
C ALA A 22 -2.82 -3.03 12.60
N ALA A 23 -2.43 -4.28 12.33
CA ALA A 23 -1.04 -4.69 12.16
C ALA A 23 -0.29 -4.01 11.00
N LYS A 24 -1.01 -3.38 10.06
CA LYS A 24 -0.46 -2.61 8.93
C LYS A 24 -1.16 -1.28 8.83
N LYS A 25 -0.44 -0.27 8.35
CA LYS A 25 -0.92 1.12 8.30
C LYS A 25 -2.08 1.32 7.32
N SER A 26 -2.06 0.61 6.20
CA SER A 26 -3.04 0.76 5.14
C SER A 26 -3.44 -0.57 4.53
N ALA A 27 -4.65 -0.60 3.98
CA ALA A 27 -5.19 -1.72 3.22
C ALA A 27 -5.77 -1.24 1.89
N VAL A 28 -5.69 -2.08 0.87
CA VAL A 28 -6.25 -1.82 -0.45
C VAL A 28 -6.80 -3.10 -1.05
N LEU A 29 -7.99 -3.02 -1.64
CA LEU A 29 -8.52 -4.09 -2.46
C LEU A 29 -7.97 -3.91 -3.88
N ALA A 30 -6.83 -4.54 -4.16
CA ALA A 30 -6.15 -4.42 -5.44
C ALA A 30 -6.83 -5.29 -6.49
N LYS A 31 -6.97 -4.76 -7.71
CA LYS A 31 -7.51 -5.48 -8.87
C LYS A 31 -6.64 -5.26 -10.11
N VAL A 32 -6.27 -6.34 -10.78
CA VAL A 32 -5.54 -6.36 -12.07
C VAL A 32 -6.19 -7.42 -12.95
N GLY A 33 -6.82 -7.01 -14.05
CA GLY A 33 -7.69 -7.89 -14.83
C GLY A 33 -8.76 -8.51 -13.94
N ASP A 34 -8.82 -9.84 -13.93
CA ASP A 34 -9.75 -10.62 -13.10
C ASP A 34 -9.21 -10.95 -11.71
N LYS A 35 -7.91 -10.70 -11.46
CA LYS A 35 -7.29 -11.00 -10.17
C LYS A 35 -7.61 -9.89 -9.16
N VAL A 36 -8.26 -10.27 -8.06
CA VAL A 36 -8.53 -9.40 -6.91
C VAL A 36 -7.77 -9.91 -5.69
N LYS A 37 -7.03 -9.03 -5.02
CA LYS A 37 -6.29 -9.35 -3.80
C LYS A 37 -6.41 -8.24 -2.78
N LEU A 38 -6.71 -8.62 -1.54
CA LEU A 38 -6.56 -7.71 -0.41
C LEU A 38 -5.07 -7.58 -0.06
N VAL A 39 -4.52 -6.38 -0.23
CA VAL A 39 -3.14 -6.07 0.09
C VAL A 39 -3.11 -5.16 1.32
N ARG A 40 -2.31 -5.53 2.33
CA ARG A 40 -2.03 -4.70 3.51
C ARG A 40 -0.57 -4.26 3.46
N PHE A 41 -0.31 -2.99 3.69
CA PHE A 41 1.02 -2.41 3.49
C PHE A 41 1.29 -1.25 4.45
N GLY A 42 2.57 -0.89 4.56
CA GLY A 42 3.05 0.16 5.46
C GLY A 42 3.13 -0.27 6.92
N ASP A 43 4.08 0.33 7.62
CA ASP A 43 4.28 0.13 9.05
C ASP A 43 3.37 1.09 9.85
N PRO A 44 2.57 0.60 10.81
CA PRO A 44 1.67 1.43 11.59
C PRO A 44 2.40 2.47 12.46
N SER A 45 3.64 2.20 12.87
CA SER A 45 4.46 3.10 13.67
C SER A 45 5.21 4.15 12.85
N MET A 46 5.32 3.96 11.52
CA MET A 46 6.07 4.89 10.66
C MET A 46 5.18 5.87 9.91
N SER A 47 5.50 7.15 10.04
CA SER A 47 4.97 8.21 9.18
C SER A 47 5.74 8.32 7.87
N ILE A 48 5.01 8.54 6.77
CA ILE A 48 5.60 8.76 5.45
C ILE A 48 6.08 10.21 5.41
N LYS A 49 7.39 10.41 5.48
CA LYS A 49 8.03 11.72 5.45
C LYS A 49 8.53 12.04 4.05
N LYS A 50 7.61 12.00 3.07
CA LYS A 50 7.93 12.20 1.65
C LYS A 50 8.29 13.66 1.32
N ASP A 51 7.92 14.57 2.21
CA ASP A 51 8.30 15.99 2.25
C ASP A 51 9.79 16.20 2.54
N GLN A 52 10.46 15.22 3.16
CA GLN A 52 11.89 15.27 3.46
C GLN A 52 12.68 14.54 2.36
N PRO A 53 13.40 15.24 1.47
CA PRO A 53 14.04 14.63 0.29
C PRO A 53 15.01 13.52 0.65
N SER A 54 15.79 13.70 1.72
CA SER A 54 16.75 12.69 2.20
C SER A 54 16.05 11.40 2.65
N ARG A 55 14.98 11.49 3.44
CA ARG A 55 14.22 10.31 3.88
C ARG A 55 13.51 9.61 2.73
N LYS A 56 12.96 10.39 1.78
CA LYS A 56 12.37 9.86 0.56
C LYS A 56 13.41 9.10 -0.26
N ALA A 57 14.57 9.70 -0.53
CA ALA A 57 15.66 9.07 -1.29
C ALA A 57 16.11 7.75 -0.64
N SER A 58 16.37 7.76 0.68
CA SER A 58 16.74 6.54 1.41
C SER A 58 15.67 5.45 1.36
N TYR A 59 14.37 5.82 1.40
CA TYR A 59 13.28 4.87 1.23
C TYR A 59 13.24 4.30 -0.20
N CYS A 60 13.33 5.15 -1.22
CA CYS A 60 13.25 4.72 -2.61
C CYS A 60 14.41 3.77 -2.98
N ALA A 61 15.61 4.05 -2.47
CA ALA A 61 16.79 3.21 -2.67
C ALA A 61 16.60 1.81 -2.07
N ARG A 62 16.24 1.71 -0.78
CA ARG A 62 16.08 0.40 -0.11
C ARG A 62 14.90 -0.41 -0.65
N SER A 63 13.84 0.25 -1.12
CA SER A 63 12.62 -0.43 -1.59
C SER A 63 12.67 -0.88 -3.06
N GLY A 64 13.66 -0.40 -3.83
CA GLY A 64 13.78 -0.71 -5.26
C GLY A 64 14.11 -2.17 -5.54
N GLY A 65 14.88 -2.82 -4.66
CA GLY A 65 15.29 -4.22 -4.83
C GLY A 65 14.34 -5.25 -4.20
N ILE A 66 13.24 -4.83 -3.56
CA ILE A 66 12.33 -5.75 -2.88
C ILE A 66 11.53 -6.54 -3.92
N LYS A 67 11.92 -7.80 -4.09
CA LYS A 67 11.21 -8.79 -4.90
C LYS A 67 10.00 -9.32 -4.13
N GLY A 68 8.81 -9.29 -4.72
CA GLY A 68 7.60 -9.82 -4.10
C GLY A 68 6.32 -9.17 -4.61
N GLY A 69 5.57 -9.93 -5.42
CA GLY A 69 4.29 -9.53 -6.02
C GLY A 69 4.44 -8.62 -7.23
N GLU A 70 3.55 -8.78 -8.20
CA GLU A 70 3.56 -8.02 -9.46
C GLU A 70 2.62 -6.81 -9.38
N GLY A 71 3.16 -5.62 -9.63
CA GLY A 71 2.40 -4.38 -9.75
C GLY A 71 1.44 -4.12 -8.57
N LYS A 72 0.18 -3.79 -8.89
CA LYS A 72 -0.84 -3.43 -7.89
C LYS A 72 -1.16 -4.57 -6.90
N LEU A 73 -0.80 -5.81 -7.19
CA LEU A 73 -1.02 -6.94 -6.28
C LEU A 73 0.10 -7.07 -5.21
N SER A 74 1.15 -6.24 -5.30
CA SER A 74 2.27 -6.17 -4.35
C SER A 74 2.06 -5.13 -3.25
N ALA A 75 2.44 -5.47 -2.02
CA ALA A 75 2.54 -4.50 -0.94
C ALA A 75 3.62 -3.43 -1.19
N ASN A 76 4.75 -3.82 -1.81
CA ASN A 76 5.85 -2.91 -2.10
C ASN A 76 5.43 -1.80 -3.08
N TYR A 77 4.65 -2.16 -4.11
CA TYR A 77 4.10 -1.19 -5.06
C TYR A 77 3.31 -0.09 -4.34
N TRP A 78 2.41 -0.46 -3.42
CA TRP A 78 1.59 0.51 -2.70
C TRP A 78 2.39 1.35 -1.72
N SER A 79 3.37 0.76 -1.04
CA SER A 79 4.27 1.52 -0.17
C SER A 79 5.12 2.51 -0.96
N ARG A 80 5.73 2.11 -2.07
CA ARG A 80 6.50 3.00 -2.97
C ARG A 80 5.64 4.13 -3.51
N LYS A 81 4.43 3.81 -4.00
CA LYS A 81 3.45 4.80 -4.45
C LYS A 81 3.10 5.81 -3.37
N ALA A 82 2.99 5.37 -2.11
CA ALA A 82 2.72 6.28 -0.99
C ALA A 82 3.90 7.20 -0.67
N TRP A 83 5.14 6.72 -0.86
CA TRP A 83 6.37 7.52 -0.73
C TRP A 83 6.71 8.38 -1.95
N GLY A 84 6.04 8.18 -3.08
CA GLY A 84 6.34 8.86 -4.35
C GLY A 84 7.65 8.37 -4.98
N CYS A 85 7.94 7.09 -4.77
CA CYS A 85 8.85 6.28 -5.56
C CYS A 85 8.02 5.40 -6.54
#